data_AF-A5K9S3-F1
#
_entry.id   AF-A5K9S3-F1
#
_cell.length_a   1.000
_cell.length_b   1.000
_cell.length_c   1.000
_cell.angle_alpha   90.00
_cell.angle_beta   90.00
_cell.angle_gamma   90.00
#
_symmetry.space_group_name_H-M   'P 1'
#
loop_
_entity.id
_entity.type
_entity.pdbx_description
1 polymer ?
#
loop_
_entity_poly.entity_id
_entity_poly.type
_entity_poly.pdbx_seq_one_letter_code
_entity_poly.pdbx_strand_id
1 'polypeptide(L)'
;MENTAAHLRLLKINHGAVRRLLKELTYYEKEEGDLRAKVSSLKEQNKPAAEITRAQEMLKETERVVPHIRSSLQGSLKKLCSHIYEHFSSVLLTDEKTVQFCATHSEETLKEMLSTHYEEICKEVDALNETLGKVLLYMKQDALPVCTPPPSAAVPLSCDEPIECVDI
;
A
#
# COMPACT_ATOMS: atom_id res chain seq x y z
N MET A 1 -10.56 26.40 -6.33
CA MET A 1 -10.24 25.25 -5.47
C MET A 1 -10.34 24.02 -6.32
N GLU A 2 -9.31 23.19 -6.30
CA GLU A 2 -9.29 21.85 -6.88
C GLU A 2 -10.57 21.07 -6.56
N ASN A 3 -10.95 20.11 -7.40
CA ASN A 3 -12.19 19.38 -7.27
C ASN A 3 -12.15 18.45 -6.03
N THR A 4 -12.47 18.99 -4.84
CA THR A 4 -12.42 18.28 -3.55
C THR A 4 -13.20 16.97 -3.59
N ALA A 5 -14.34 16.94 -4.30
CA ALA A 5 -15.12 15.72 -4.50
C ALA A 5 -14.32 14.63 -5.24
N ALA A 6 -13.62 15.00 -6.32
CA ALA A 6 -12.78 14.08 -7.08
C ALA A 6 -11.57 13.59 -6.26
N HIS A 7 -10.91 14.48 -5.52
CA HIS A 7 -9.78 14.09 -4.66
C HIS A 7 -10.24 13.21 -3.49
N LEU A 8 -11.40 13.47 -2.90
CA LEU A 8 -11.99 12.61 -1.86
C LEU A 8 -12.34 11.22 -2.42
N ARG A 9 -12.91 11.15 -3.62
CA ARG A 9 -13.17 9.87 -4.29
C ARG A 9 -11.87 9.08 -4.50
N LEU A 10 -10.81 9.73 -4.94
CA LEU A 10 -9.52 9.08 -5.16
C LEU A 10 -8.86 8.64 -3.84
N LEU A 11 -9.00 9.44 -2.77
CA LEU A 11 -8.57 9.08 -1.42
C LEU A 11 -9.25 7.78 -0.97
N LYS A 12 -10.57 7.69 -1.10
CA LYS A 12 -11.38 6.49 -0.81
C LYS A 12 -10.95 5.26 -1.61
N ILE A 13 -10.63 5.44 -2.90
CA ILE A 13 -10.14 4.37 -3.78
C ILE A 13 -8.78 3.85 -3.28
N ASN A 14 -7.85 4.76 -3.02
CA ASN A 14 -6.50 4.42 -2.56
C ASN A 14 -6.54 3.74 -1.18
N HIS A 15 -7.32 4.26 -0.23
CA HIS A 15 -7.55 3.62 1.06
C HIS A 15 -8.16 2.22 0.88
N GLY A 16 -9.18 2.09 0.03
CA GLY A 16 -9.79 0.79 -0.28
C GLY A 16 -8.80 -0.22 -0.86
N ALA A 17 -7.82 0.22 -1.67
CA ALA A 17 -6.76 -0.65 -2.18
C ALA A 17 -5.85 -1.17 -1.06
N VAL A 18 -5.35 -0.28 -0.19
CA VAL A 18 -4.53 -0.64 0.98
C VAL A 18 -5.27 -1.65 1.85
N ARG A 19 -6.54 -1.41 2.16
CA ARG A 19 -7.34 -2.29 3.01
C ARG A 19 -7.55 -3.68 2.41
N ARG A 20 -7.72 -3.79 1.08
CA ARG A 20 -7.85 -5.09 0.40
C ARG A 20 -6.53 -5.85 0.39
N LEU A 21 -5.44 -5.18 0.03
CA LEU A 21 -4.11 -5.77 -0.02
C LEU A 21 -3.64 -6.25 1.36
N LEU A 22 -3.96 -5.53 2.43
CA LEU A 22 -3.68 -5.98 3.80
C LEU A 22 -4.41 -7.28 4.12
N LYS A 23 -5.70 -7.40 3.79
CA LYS A 23 -6.49 -8.62 4.00
C LYS A 23 -5.93 -9.79 3.20
N GLU A 24 -5.59 -9.54 1.94
CA GLU A 24 -5.00 -10.52 1.04
C GLU A 24 -3.66 -11.03 1.57
N LEU A 25 -2.76 -10.12 1.98
CA LEU A 25 -1.48 -10.48 2.59
C LEU A 25 -1.68 -11.31 3.86
N THR A 26 -2.62 -10.91 4.73
CA THR A 26 -2.95 -11.64 5.95
C THR A 26 -3.44 -13.06 5.67
N TYR A 27 -4.25 -13.21 4.62
CA TYR A 27 -4.75 -14.52 4.21
C TYR A 27 -3.62 -15.43 3.71
N TYR A 28 -2.80 -14.94 2.77
CA TYR A 28 -1.75 -15.76 2.17
C TYR A 28 -0.60 -16.08 3.13
N GLU A 29 -0.24 -15.19 4.06
CA GLU A 29 0.74 -15.52 5.09
C GLU A 29 0.23 -16.58 6.07
N LYS A 30 -1.08 -16.57 6.38
CA LYS A 30 -1.70 -17.65 7.17
C LYS A 30 -1.67 -18.97 6.40
N GLU A 31 -2.06 -18.95 5.13
CA GLU A 31 -2.01 -20.14 4.26
C GLU A 31 -0.59 -20.70 4.14
N GLU A 32 0.41 -19.85 3.97
CA GLU A 32 1.83 -20.23 3.96
C GLU A 32 2.22 -20.95 5.27
N GLY A 33 1.80 -20.41 6.42
CA GLY A 33 2.02 -21.01 7.73
C GLY A 33 1.36 -22.40 7.86
N ASP A 34 0.11 -22.51 7.45
CA ASP A 34 -0.66 -23.77 7.50
C ASP A 34 -0.04 -24.84 6.57
N LEU A 35 0.38 -24.46 5.35
CA LEU A 35 1.06 -25.34 4.40
C LEU A 35 2.44 -25.77 4.90
N ARG A 36 3.21 -24.86 5.49
CA ARG A 36 4.51 -25.16 6.10
C ARG A 36 4.36 -26.17 7.25
N ALA A 37 3.39 -25.96 8.14
CA ALA A 37 3.07 -26.91 9.20
C ALA A 37 2.64 -28.27 8.64
N LYS A 38 1.84 -28.27 7.56
CA LYS A 38 1.41 -29.50 6.88
C LYS A 38 2.60 -30.27 6.31
N VAL A 39 3.52 -29.61 5.60
CA VAL A 39 4.73 -30.24 5.04
C VAL A 39 5.58 -30.85 6.15
N SER A 40 5.81 -30.13 7.26
CA SER A 40 6.57 -30.66 8.41
C SER A 40 5.90 -31.91 8.99
N SER A 41 4.58 -31.85 9.21
CA SER A 41 3.83 -32.98 9.76
C SER A 41 3.85 -34.22 8.84
N LEU A 42 3.76 -34.03 7.51
CA LEU A 42 3.84 -35.15 6.56
C LEU A 42 5.24 -35.81 6.58
N LYS A 43 6.31 -35.01 6.75
CA LYS A 43 7.68 -35.50 6.88
C LYS A 43 7.89 -36.28 8.18
N GLU A 44 7.42 -35.73 9.30
CA GLU A 44 7.50 -36.39 10.62
C GLU A 44 6.74 -37.72 10.65
N GLN A 45 5.58 -37.78 9.99
CA GLN A 45 4.78 -38.99 9.86
C GLN A 45 5.33 -39.98 8.83
N ASN A 46 6.48 -39.70 8.19
CA ASN A 46 7.07 -40.52 7.14
C ASN A 46 6.06 -40.89 6.03
N LYS A 47 5.23 -39.93 5.62
CA LYS A 47 4.22 -40.12 4.58
C LYS A 47 4.86 -40.37 3.21
N PRO A 48 4.12 -40.93 2.24
CA PRO A 48 4.63 -41.18 0.91
C PRO A 48 5.23 -39.92 0.26
N ALA A 49 6.35 -40.08 -0.44
CA ALA A 49 7.06 -38.97 -1.09
C ALA A 49 6.14 -38.14 -2.00
N ALA A 50 5.21 -38.78 -2.73
CA ALA A 50 4.26 -38.08 -3.59
C ALA A 50 3.33 -37.13 -2.82
N GLU A 51 2.94 -37.46 -1.58
CA GLU A 51 2.12 -36.56 -0.74
C GLU A 51 2.94 -35.35 -0.26
N ILE A 52 4.19 -35.59 0.13
CA ILE A 52 5.12 -34.54 0.58
C ILE A 52 5.41 -33.58 -0.59
N THR A 53 5.72 -34.09 -1.78
CA THR A 53 6.01 -33.28 -2.96
C THR A 53 4.82 -32.39 -3.34
N ARG A 54 3.59 -32.94 -3.37
CA ARG A 54 2.39 -32.13 -3.65
C ARG A 54 2.21 -30.98 -2.65
N ALA A 55 2.38 -31.26 -1.35
CA ALA A 55 2.28 -30.22 -0.33
C ALA A 55 3.39 -29.17 -0.45
N GLN A 56 4.61 -29.57 -0.84
CA GLN A 56 5.72 -28.65 -1.10
C GLN A 56 5.50 -27.78 -2.34
N GLU A 57 4.90 -28.32 -3.40
CA GLU A 57 4.56 -27.56 -4.60
C GLU A 57 3.52 -26.48 -4.29
N MET A 58 2.48 -26.82 -3.51
CA MET A 58 1.50 -25.85 -3.03
C MET A 58 2.16 -24.76 -2.17
N LEU A 59 2.99 -25.14 -1.20
CA LEU A 59 3.73 -24.19 -0.36
C LEU A 59 4.57 -23.24 -1.22
N LYS A 60 5.30 -23.78 -2.21
CA LYS A 60 6.16 -22.99 -3.08
C LYS A 60 5.37 -21.99 -3.92
N GLU A 61 4.15 -22.33 -4.34
CA GLU A 61 3.28 -21.40 -5.05
C GLU A 61 2.83 -20.27 -4.13
N THR A 62 2.34 -20.57 -2.94
CA THR A 62 1.94 -19.57 -1.94
C THR A 62 3.12 -18.65 -1.56
N GLU A 63 4.32 -19.20 -1.36
CA GLU A 63 5.54 -18.44 -1.04
C GLU A 63 5.93 -17.42 -2.13
N ARG A 64 5.53 -17.64 -3.39
CA ARG A 64 5.77 -16.68 -4.49
C ARG A 64 4.80 -15.51 -4.47
N VAL A 65 3.58 -15.71 -4.00
CA VAL A 65 2.52 -14.68 -4.04
C VAL A 65 2.70 -13.66 -2.92
N VAL A 66 3.06 -14.12 -1.72
CA VAL A 66 3.26 -13.28 -0.52
C VAL A 66 4.16 -12.04 -0.76
N PRO A 67 5.38 -12.16 -1.34
CA PRO A 67 6.22 -10.99 -1.58
C PRO A 67 5.63 -10.01 -2.60
N HIS A 68 4.89 -10.52 -3.60
CA HIS A 68 4.23 -9.67 -4.58
C HIS A 68 3.12 -8.82 -3.96
N ILE A 69 2.27 -9.43 -3.12
CA ILE A 69 1.21 -8.70 -2.41
C ILE A 69 1.84 -7.70 -1.43
N ARG A 70 2.90 -8.08 -0.72
CA ARG A 70 3.60 -7.18 0.22
C ARG A 70 4.15 -5.95 -0.48
N SER A 71 4.80 -6.12 -1.62
CA SER A 71 5.29 -5.00 -2.45
C SER A 71 4.14 -4.12 -2.94
N SER A 72 3.05 -4.75 -3.39
CA SER A 72 1.84 -4.04 -3.83
C SER A 72 1.21 -3.22 -2.70
N LEU A 73 1.16 -3.75 -1.48
CA LEU A 73 0.68 -3.04 -0.29
C LEU A 73 1.52 -1.80 0.00
N GLN A 74 2.86 -1.92 -0.04
CA GLN A 74 3.77 -0.78 0.14
C GLN A 74 3.57 0.27 -0.95
N GLY A 75 3.44 -0.15 -2.21
CA GLY A 75 3.17 0.74 -3.33
C GLY A 75 1.84 1.49 -3.18
N SER A 76 0.78 0.80 -2.78
CA SER A 76 -0.53 1.41 -2.51
C SER A 76 -0.50 2.35 -1.30
N LEU A 77 0.26 2.01 -0.25
CA LEU A 77 0.44 2.87 0.92
C LEU A 77 1.15 4.17 0.53
N LYS A 78 2.24 4.08 -0.26
CA LYS A 78 2.94 5.25 -0.78
C LYS A 78 2.02 6.13 -1.62
N LYS A 79 1.24 5.54 -2.53
CA LYS A 79 0.25 6.27 -3.35
C LYS A 79 -0.81 6.97 -2.49
N LEU A 80 -1.29 6.32 -1.44
CA LEU A 80 -2.24 6.91 -0.50
C LEU A 80 -1.64 8.13 0.20
N CYS A 81 -0.44 8.00 0.77
CA CYS A 81 0.22 9.09 1.48
C CYS A 81 0.57 10.25 0.53
N SER A 82 1.05 9.96 -0.68
CA SER A 82 1.30 10.98 -1.72
C SER A 82 0.02 11.75 -2.08
N HIS A 83 -1.10 11.05 -2.25
CA HIS A 83 -2.38 11.69 -2.57
C HIS A 83 -2.87 12.63 -1.45
N ILE A 84 -2.66 12.26 -0.18
CA ILE A 84 -2.97 13.13 0.97
C ILE A 84 -2.08 14.37 0.93
N TYR A 85 -0.77 14.18 0.72
CA TYR A 85 0.17 15.29 0.68
C TYR A 85 -0.11 16.26 -0.47
N GLU A 86 -0.41 15.76 -1.67
CA GLU A 86 -0.61 16.57 -2.86
C GLU A 86 -1.91 17.39 -2.81
N HIS A 87 -3.00 16.81 -2.30
CA HIS A 87 -4.34 17.41 -2.44
C HIS A 87 -5.00 17.81 -1.12
N PHE A 88 -4.47 17.35 0.01
CA PHE A 88 -5.04 17.61 1.33
C PHE A 88 -4.02 18.20 2.31
N SER A 89 -2.79 18.55 1.90
CA SER A 89 -1.77 19.11 2.81
C SER A 89 -2.15 20.43 3.47
N SER A 90 -3.11 21.17 2.92
CA SER A 90 -3.66 22.37 3.56
C SER A 90 -4.54 22.06 4.77
N VAL A 91 -5.17 20.87 4.81
CA VAL A 91 -6.18 20.53 5.84
C VAL A 91 -5.81 19.30 6.65
N LEU A 92 -4.95 18.43 6.13
CA LEU A 92 -4.47 17.19 6.75
C LEU A 92 -2.95 17.22 6.89
N LEU A 93 -2.47 16.67 8.00
CA LEU A 93 -1.07 16.41 8.29
C LEU A 93 -0.90 14.91 8.49
N THR A 94 0.17 14.37 7.92
CA THR A 94 0.58 12.98 8.13
C THR A 94 1.76 12.98 9.09
N ASP A 95 1.61 12.34 10.25
CA ASP A 95 2.72 12.07 11.16
C ASP A 95 3.35 10.69 10.83
N GLU A 96 4.23 10.18 11.69
CA GLU A 96 4.86 8.87 11.48
C GLU A 96 3.88 7.70 11.42
N LYS A 97 2.66 7.81 11.96
CA LYS A 97 1.73 6.70 12.19
C LYS A 97 0.28 6.99 11.84
N THR A 98 -0.13 8.26 11.81
CA THR A 98 -1.52 8.70 11.69
C THR A 98 -1.66 9.92 10.78
N VAL A 99 -2.88 10.14 10.31
CA VAL A 99 -3.31 11.31 9.55
C VAL A 99 -4.28 12.10 10.42
N GLN A 100 -4.02 13.39 10.60
CA GLN A 100 -4.80 14.26 11.47
C GLN A 100 -5.15 15.56 10.74
N PHE A 101 -6.21 16.24 11.18
CA PHE A 101 -6.50 17.58 10.69
C PHE A 101 -5.46 18.58 11.21
N CYS A 102 -5.12 19.56 10.37
CA CYS A 102 -4.15 20.59 10.73
C CYS A 102 -4.67 21.44 11.90
N ALA A 103 -3.94 21.45 13.01
CA ALA A 103 -4.32 22.17 14.24
C ALA A 103 -4.36 23.71 14.08
N THR A 104 -3.86 24.25 12.97
CA THR A 104 -3.90 25.69 12.68
C THR A 104 -5.27 26.17 12.18
N HIS A 105 -6.16 25.25 11.80
CA HIS A 105 -7.50 25.58 11.33
C HIS A 105 -8.54 25.30 12.41
N SER A 106 -9.45 26.25 12.64
CA SER A 106 -10.64 25.98 13.45
C SER A 106 -11.59 25.04 12.69
N GLU A 107 -12.51 24.42 13.41
CA GLU A 107 -13.53 23.55 12.81
C GLU A 107 -14.38 24.30 11.77
N GLU A 108 -14.71 25.57 12.02
CA GLU A 108 -15.47 26.42 11.11
C GLU A 108 -14.68 26.68 9.81
N THR A 109 -13.38 26.94 9.91
CA THR A 109 -12.51 27.12 8.73
C THR A 109 -12.41 25.82 7.91
N LEU A 110 -12.31 24.66 8.56
CA LEU A 110 -12.30 23.37 7.87
C LEU A 110 -13.64 23.10 7.17
N LYS A 111 -14.77 23.42 7.81
CA LYS A 111 -16.11 23.31 7.21
C LYS A 111 -16.28 24.24 6.01
N GLU A 112 -15.71 25.43 6.04
CA GLU A 112 -15.73 26.35 4.90
C GLU A 112 -14.90 25.81 3.71
N MET A 113 -13.68 25.33 3.98
CA MET A 113 -12.79 24.80 2.93
C MET A 113 -13.29 23.49 2.31
N LEU A 114 -13.81 22.59 3.15
CA LEU A 114 -14.25 21.26 2.72
C LEU A 114 -15.73 21.23 2.34
N SER A 115 -16.48 22.28 2.68
CA SER A 115 -17.88 22.47 2.34
C SER A 115 -18.71 21.22 2.69
N THR A 116 -19.51 20.73 1.74
CA THR A 116 -20.36 19.54 1.90
C THR A 116 -19.60 18.24 2.14
N HIS A 117 -18.27 18.22 1.96
CA HIS A 117 -17.43 17.03 2.11
C HIS A 117 -16.77 16.88 3.48
N TYR A 118 -16.92 17.88 4.37
CA TYR A 118 -16.27 17.88 5.68
C TYR A 118 -16.51 16.59 6.47
N GLU A 119 -17.78 16.22 6.68
CA GLU A 119 -18.13 15.02 7.46
C GLU A 119 -17.63 13.72 6.82
N GLU A 120 -17.64 13.65 5.48
CA GLU A 120 -17.13 12.48 4.78
C GLU A 120 -15.62 12.35 4.92
N ILE A 121 -14.89 13.48 4.90
CA ILE A 121 -13.45 13.49 5.11
C ILE A 121 -13.12 13.09 6.54
N CYS A 122 -13.85 13.57 7.55
CA CYS A 122 -13.64 13.15 8.94
C CYS A 122 -13.77 11.63 9.09
N LYS A 123 -14.89 11.06 8.59
CA LYS A 123 -15.12 9.61 8.61
C LYS A 123 -14.04 8.84 7.87
N GLU A 124 -13.57 9.37 6.75
CA GLU A 124 -12.51 8.75 5.95
C GLU A 124 -11.17 8.77 6.69
N VAL A 125 -10.81 9.87 7.35
CA VAL A 125 -9.58 10.00 8.16
C VAL A 125 -9.58 9.00 9.32
N ASP A 126 -10.70 8.85 10.03
CA ASP A 126 -10.83 7.88 11.11
C ASP A 126 -10.61 6.44 10.61
N ALA A 127 -11.28 6.08 9.53
CA ALA A 127 -11.17 4.75 8.92
C ALA A 127 -9.77 4.49 8.34
N LEU A 128 -9.12 5.54 7.84
CA LEU A 128 -7.77 5.50 7.33
C LEU A 128 -6.78 5.24 8.47
N ASN A 129 -6.90 5.93 9.60
CA ASN A 129 -6.06 5.69 10.79
C ASN A 129 -6.23 4.28 11.36
N GLU A 130 -7.45 3.74 11.39
CA GLU A 130 -7.68 2.34 11.77
C GLU A 130 -6.93 1.38 10.84
N THR A 131 -6.97 1.64 9.53
CA THR A 131 -6.29 0.82 8.53
C THR A 131 -4.76 0.95 8.63
N LEU A 132 -4.24 2.17 8.77
CA LEU A 132 -2.81 2.43 8.91
C LEU A 132 -2.23 1.78 10.17
N GLY A 133 -2.93 1.86 11.30
CA GLY A 133 -2.54 1.18 12.53
C GLY A 133 -2.39 -0.34 12.34
N LYS A 134 -3.33 -0.97 11.62
CA LYS A 134 -3.24 -2.39 11.27
C LYS A 134 -2.07 -2.68 10.34
N VAL A 135 -1.85 -1.86 9.32
CA VAL A 135 -0.72 -2.03 8.38
C VAL A 135 0.62 -1.94 9.10
N LEU A 136 0.84 -0.92 9.94
CA LEU A 136 2.09 -0.74 10.67
C LEU A 136 2.38 -1.90 11.62
N LEU A 137 1.36 -2.33 12.37
CA LEU A 137 1.47 -3.50 13.25
C LEU A 137 1.81 -4.77 12.46
N TYR A 138 1.17 -4.97 11.31
CA TYR A 138 1.34 -6.16 10.48
C TYR A 138 2.70 -6.22 9.80
N MET A 139 3.12 -5.09 9.20
CA MET A 139 4.37 -5.01 8.46
C MET A 139 5.59 -4.84 9.37
N LYS A 140 5.40 -4.71 10.69
CA LYS A 140 6.45 -4.37 11.67
C LYS A 140 7.24 -3.13 11.23
N GLN A 141 6.53 -2.16 10.65
CA GLN A 141 7.11 -0.89 10.25
C GLN A 141 6.96 0.11 11.39
N ASP A 142 8.04 0.84 11.69
CA ASP A 142 8.03 1.84 12.74
C ASP A 142 7.33 3.15 12.32
N ALA A 143 7.26 3.41 11.01
CA ALA A 143 6.68 4.62 10.44
C ALA A 143 6.07 4.42 9.03
N LEU A 144 5.15 5.31 8.67
CA LEU A 144 4.57 5.48 7.34
C LEU A 144 5.64 5.92 6.32
N PRO A 145 5.46 5.61 5.03
CA PRO A 145 6.39 6.05 4.00
C PRO A 145 6.47 7.58 3.96
N VAL A 146 7.68 8.10 4.11
CA VAL A 146 7.97 9.53 4.04
C VAL A 146 7.64 10.06 2.64
N CYS A 147 6.67 10.96 2.57
CA CYS A 147 6.30 11.65 1.34
C CYS A 147 7.20 12.87 1.09
N THR A 148 8.47 12.65 0.80
CA THR A 148 9.24 13.66 0.08
C THR A 148 8.95 13.52 -1.41
N PRO A 149 8.80 14.62 -2.17
CA PRO A 149 8.68 14.51 -3.62
C PRO A 149 9.87 13.74 -4.18
N PRO A 150 9.67 12.86 -5.19
CA PRO A 150 10.81 12.32 -5.92
C PRO A 150 11.60 13.51 -6.50
N PRO A 151 12.94 13.52 -6.45
CA PRO A 151 13.70 14.48 -7.23
C PRO A 151 13.25 14.30 -8.68
N SER A 152 12.75 15.38 -9.28
CA SER A 152 12.40 15.44 -10.69
C SER A 152 13.56 14.81 -11.46
N ALA A 153 13.30 13.66 -12.08
CA ALA A 153 14.30 13.00 -12.91
C ALA A 153 14.58 13.96 -14.06
N ALA A 154 15.70 14.68 -13.96
CA ALA A 154 16.32 15.31 -15.10
C ALA A 154 16.61 14.18 -16.09
N VAL A 155 15.78 14.10 -17.12
CA VAL A 155 15.99 13.23 -18.27
C VAL A 155 17.31 13.66 -18.90
N PRO A 156 18.36 12.82 -18.96
CA PRO A 156 19.43 13.06 -19.89
C PRO A 156 18.89 12.67 -21.27
N LEU A 157 18.57 13.68 -22.07
CA LEU A 157 18.54 13.54 -23.51
C LEU A 157 19.95 13.16 -23.97
N SER A 158 20.12 11.93 -24.41
CA SER A 158 21.21 11.55 -25.31
C SER A 158 20.63 10.71 -26.44
N CYS A 159 20.14 11.39 -27.46
CA CYS A 159 20.05 10.83 -28.81
C CYS A 159 21.40 11.13 -29.46
N ASP A 160 22.22 10.12 -29.71
CA ASP A 160 23.14 10.03 -30.85
C ASP A 160 23.94 8.74 -30.71
N GLU A 161 23.67 7.76 -31.56
CA GLU A 161 24.69 7.17 -32.46
C GLU A 161 23.98 6.50 -33.66
N PRO A 162 24.47 6.74 -34.90
CA PRO A 162 23.90 6.16 -36.11
C PRO A 162 24.31 4.69 -36.30
N ILE A 163 23.33 3.90 -36.76
CA ILE A 163 23.52 2.50 -37.19
C ILE A 163 24.35 2.51 -38.49
N GLU A 164 25.55 1.94 -38.45
CA GLU A 164 26.31 1.62 -39.66
C GLU A 164 25.56 0.52 -40.44
N CYS A 165 25.20 0.82 -41.69
CA CYS A 165 24.75 -0.16 -42.66
C CYS A 165 25.92 -1.08 -43.04
N VAL A 166 25.77 -2.39 -42.81
CA VAL A 166 26.63 -3.41 -43.42
C VAL A 166 25.93 -3.91 -44.67
N ASP A 167 26.47 -3.54 -45.84
CA ASP A 167 26.12 -4.15 -47.12
C ASP A 167 26.72 -5.58 -47.20
N ILE A 168 25.89 -6.58 -47.50
CA ILE A 168 26.28 -7.92 -47.98
C ILE A 168 25.67 -8.12 -49.36
#